data_AF-A0A1C7N358-F1
#
_entry.id   AF-A0A1C7N358-F1
#
_cell.length_a   1.000
_cell.length_b   1.000
_cell.length_c   1.000
_cell.angle_alpha   90.00
_cell.angle_beta   90.00
_cell.angle_gamma   90.00
#
_symmetry.space_group_name_H-M   'P 1'
#
loop_
_entity.id
_entity.type
_entity.pdbx_description
1 polymer ?
#
loop_
_entity_poly.entity_id
_entity_poly.type
_entity_poly.pdbx_seq_one_letter_code
_entity_poly.pdbx_strand_id
1 'polypeptide(L)' 'MAEGLKVDPSIERWAHLRENTHLYFNWNKRNTRRTWLWGVIVPVGLTAIAYATDRKWNFAASQTKEDMNNQRN' A
#
# COMPACT_ATOMS: atom_id res chain seq x y z
N MET A 1 -37.48 4.94 -2.45
CA MET A 1 -37.12 3.69 -1.75
C MET A 1 -37.63 2.57 -2.63
N ALA A 2 -36.76 1.69 -3.14
CA ALA A 2 -37.15 0.69 -4.15
C ALA A 2 -38.28 -0.20 -3.61
N GLU A 3 -39.42 -0.17 -4.29
CA GLU A 3 -40.63 -0.92 -3.97
C GLU A 3 -40.33 -2.43 -4.13
N GLY A 4 -40.04 -3.12 -3.01
CA GLY A 4 -39.76 -4.57 -2.98
C GLY A 4 -38.50 -5.01 -2.25
N LEU A 5 -37.63 -4.10 -1.80
CA LEU A 5 -36.43 -4.48 -1.04
C LEU A 5 -36.79 -4.81 0.41
N LYS A 6 -36.62 -6.07 0.81
CA LYS A 6 -36.66 -6.47 2.23
C LYS A 6 -35.38 -6.01 2.91
N VAL A 7 -35.52 -5.03 3.78
CA VAL A 7 -34.42 -4.51 4.59
C VAL A 7 -34.10 -5.49 5.71
N ASP A 8 -32.89 -6.03 5.71
CA ASP A 8 -32.37 -6.81 6.83
C ASP A 8 -31.59 -5.88 7.78
N PRO A 9 -32.03 -5.70 9.04
CA PRO A 9 -31.36 -4.84 10.00
C PRO A 9 -29.91 -5.26 10.26
N SER A 10 -29.56 -6.53 10.06
CA SER A 10 -28.20 -7.04 10.26
C SER A 10 -27.26 -6.52 9.16
N ILE A 11 -27.74 -6.48 7.92
CA ILE A 11 -26.99 -6.00 6.76
C ILE A 11 -26.77 -4.48 6.88
N GLU A 12 -27.81 -3.74 7.25
CA GLU A 12 -27.70 -2.29 7.46
C GLU A 12 -26.70 -1.94 8.56
N ARG A 13 -26.74 -2.67 9.69
CA ARG A 13 -25.78 -2.47 10.78
C ARG A 13 -24.34 -2.77 10.34
N TRP A 14 -24.13 -3.84 9.56
CA TRP A 14 -22.80 -4.16 9.04
C TRP A 14 -22.29 -3.08 8.08
N ALA A 15 -23.14 -2.61 7.16
CA ALA A 15 -22.82 -1.52 6.25
C ALA A 15 -22.47 -0.25 7.04
N HIS A 16 -23.31 0.11 8.02
CA HIS A 16 -23.09 1.28 8.87
C HIS A 16 -21.77 1.20 9.67
N LEU A 17 -21.40 0.04 10.22
CA LEU A 17 -20.12 -0.13 10.93
C LEU A 17 -18.92 0.04 10.01
N ARG A 18 -19.01 -0.47 8.78
CA ARG A 18 -17.94 -0.38 7.78
C ARG A 18 -17.76 1.05 7.27
N GLU A 19 -18.86 1.76 7.01
CA GLU A 19 -18.83 3.16 6.56
C GLU A 19 -18.36 4.09 7.68
N ASN A 20 -18.77 3.84 8.91
CA ASN A 20 -18.44 4.65 10.08
C ASN A 20 -17.26 4.11 10.89
N THR A 21 -16.36 3.31 10.29
CA THR A 21 -15.22 2.71 11.01
C THR A 21 -14.31 3.77 11.65
N HIS A 22 -14.23 4.97 11.06
CA HIS A 22 -13.44 6.08 11.59
C HIS A 22 -13.94 6.61 12.95
N LEU A 23 -15.24 6.51 13.24
CA LEU A 23 -15.82 6.93 14.52
C LEU A 23 -15.38 6.01 15.68
N TYR A 24 -15.12 4.73 15.38
CA TYR A 24 -14.76 3.72 16.37
C TYR A 24 -13.25 3.43 16.42
N PHE A 25 -12.48 4.14 15.60
CA PHE A 25 -11.03 3.95 15.52
C PHE A 25 -10.34 4.47 16.79
N ASN A 26 -9.36 3.71 17.28
CA ASN A 26 -8.54 4.09 18.41
C ASN A 26 -7.05 3.80 18.15
N TRP A 27 -6.19 4.69 18.63
CA TRP A 27 -4.74 4.54 18.62
C TRP A 27 -4.30 3.61 19.75
N ASN A 28 -4.24 2.31 19.44
CA ASN A 28 -3.64 1.32 20.30
C ASN A 28 -2.28 0.87 19.75
N LYS A 29 -1.48 0.19 20.58
CA LYS A 29 -0.13 -0.28 20.20
C LYS A 29 -0.10 -1.09 18.91
N ARG A 30 -1.16 -1.86 18.60
CA ARG A 30 -1.26 -2.65 17.37
C ARG A 30 -1.52 -1.77 16.15
N ASN A 31 -2.49 -0.86 16.23
CA ASN A 31 -2.88 0.03 15.13
C ASN A 31 -1.75 1.02 14.82
N THR A 32 -1.16 1.65 15.84
CA THR A 32 -0.06 2.59 15.66
C THR A 32 1.13 1.96 14.92
N ARG A 33 1.52 0.74 15.29
CA ARG A 33 2.61 0.00 14.61
C ARG A 33 2.29 -0.28 13.15
N ARG A 34 1.04 -0.68 12.85
CA ARG A 34 0.61 -0.96 11.49
C ARG A 34 0.56 0.30 10.63
N THR A 35 0.02 1.39 11.16
CA THR A 35 -0.02 2.67 10.45
C THR A 35 1.39 3.19 10.17
N TRP A 36 2.31 3.09 11.12
CA TRP A 36 3.71 3.48 10.89
C TRP A 36 4.39 2.62 9.82
N LEU A 37 4.23 1.30 9.91
CA LEU A 37 4.84 0.37 8.97
C LEU A 37 4.34 0.61 7.54
N TRP A 38 3.02 0.58 7.34
CA TRP A 38 2.43 0.65 6.01
C TRP A 38 2.27 2.07 5.47
N GLY A 39 2.06 3.05 6.35
CA GLY A 39 1.88 4.44 5.97
C GLY A 39 3.19 5.19 5.74
N VAL A 40 4.30 4.77 6.37
CA VAL A 40 5.58 5.50 6.30
C VAL A 40 6.73 4.59 5.88
N ILE A 41 7.00 3.53 6.64
CA ILE A 41 8.23 2.73 6.44
C ILE A 41 8.24 2.08 5.05
N VAL A 42 7.14 1.46 4.64
CA VAL A 42 7.05 0.78 3.34
C VAL A 42 7.17 1.76 2.17
N PRO A 43 6.38 2.85 2.09
CA PRO A 43 6.51 3.83 1.00
C PRO A 43 7.91 4.46 0.92
N VAL A 44 8.48 4.87 2.06
CA VAL A 44 9.82 5.49 2.10
C VAL A 44 10.89 4.47 1.72
N GLY A 45 10.82 3.25 2.26
CA GLY A 45 11.78 2.19 1.95
C GLY A 45 11.76 1.80 0.47
N LEU A 46 10.57 1.64 -0.12
CA LEU A 46 10.43 1.37 -1.56
C LEU A 46 10.96 2.52 -2.40
N THR A 47 10.65 3.76 -2.02
CA THR A 47 11.14 4.96 -2.73
C THR A 47 12.66 5.04 -2.68
N ALA A 48 13.28 4.81 -1.52
CA ALA A 48 14.73 4.81 -1.37
C ALA A 48 15.39 3.71 -2.23
N ILE A 49 14.83 2.49 -2.24
CA ILE A 49 15.32 1.40 -3.09
C ILE A 49 15.15 1.75 -4.57
N ALA A 50 14.02 2.33 -4.96
CA ALA A 50 13.78 2.76 -6.33
C ALA A 50 14.82 3.77 -6.78
N TYR A 51 15.08 4.83 -6.00
CA TYR A 51 16.12 5.81 -6.33
C TYR A 51 17.53 5.21 -6.35
N ALA A 52 17.85 4.28 -5.45
CA ALA A 52 19.16 3.63 -5.41
C ALA A 52 19.39 2.65 -6.56
N THR A 53 18.32 2.12 -7.14
CA THR A 53 18.35 1.16 -8.25
C THR A 53 18.01 1.79 -9.60
N ASP A 54 17.57 3.06 -9.60
CA ASP A 54 17.16 3.77 -10.80
C ASP A 54 18.33 3.81 -11.79
N ARG A 55 18.07 3.31 -13.00
CA ARG A 55 19.02 3.24 -14.12
C ARG A 55 20.34 2.54 -13.81
N LYS A 56 20.44 1.82 -12.69
CA LYS A 56 21.66 1.11 -12.30
C LYS A 56 21.93 -0.07 -13.22
N TRP A 57 20.88 -0.75 -13.66
CA TRP A 57 20.97 -1.91 -14.53
C TRP A 57 20.30 -1.65 -15.87
N ASN A 58 21.00 -1.97 -16.94
CA ASN A 58 20.46 -2.01 -18.30
C ASN A 58 20.63 -3.41 -18.86
N PHE A 59 19.53 -4.12 -19.08
CA PHE A 59 19.54 -5.49 -19.59
C PHE A 59 19.44 -5.55 -21.12
N ALA A 60 19.33 -4.42 -21.81
CA ALA A 60 19.21 -4.40 -23.26
C ALA A 60 20.53 -4.85 -23.91
N ALA A 61 20.50 -6.00 -24.60
CA ALA A 61 21.63 -6.61 -25.29
C ALA A 61 22.87 -6.92 -24.42
N SER A 62 22.75 -6.89 -23.09
CA SER A 62 23.86 -7.22 -22.18
C SER A 62 24.18 -8.72 -22.22
N GLN A 63 25.43 -9.10 -22.45
CA GLN A 63 25.86 -10.51 -22.45
C GLN A 63 26.68 -10.86 -21.21
N THR A 64 27.42 -9.89 -20.69
CA THR A 64 28.26 -10.03 -19.49
C THR A 64 27.75 -9.11 -18.38
N LYS A 65 28.10 -9.42 -17.12
CA LYS A 65 27.76 -8.58 -15.95
C LYS A 65 28.27 -7.13 -16.09
N GLU A 66 29.38 -6.93 -16.79
CA GLU A 66 29.95 -5.61 -17.05
C GLU A 66 29.04 -4.78 -17.96
N ASP A 67 28.46 -5.40 -18.99
CA ASP A 67 27.52 -4.76 -19.92
C ASP A 67 26.20 -4.36 -19.26
N MET A 68 25.81 -5.08 -18.20
CA MET A 68 24.57 -4.85 -17.45
C MET A 68 24.64 -3.64 -16.52
N ASN A 69 25.83 -3.32 -16.01
CA ASN A 69 26.03 -2.20 -15.10
C ASN A 69 26.10 -0.92 -15.93
N ASN A 70 25.14 -0.01 -15.73
CA ASN A 70 25.11 1.24 -16.47
C ASN A 70 26.24 2.16 -15.97
N GLN A 71 27.44 2.00 -16.53
CA GLN A 71 28.60 2.82 -16.20
C GLN A 71 28.42 4.21 -16.81
N ARG A 72 27.75 5.12 -16.09
CA ARG A 72 27.80 6.54 -16.40
C ARG A 72 29.19 7.05 -16.00
N ASN A 73 29.95 7.49 -17.00
CA ASN A 73 31.08 8.42 -16.83
C ASN A 73 30.62 9.70 -16.10
#